data_AF-G9L580-F1
#
_entry.id   AF-G9L580-F1
#
_cell.length_a   1.000
_cell.length_b   1.000
_cell.length_c   1.000
_cell.angle_alpha   90.00
_cell.angle_beta   90.00
_cell.angle_gamma   90.00
#
_symmetry.space_group_name_H-M   'P 1'
#
loop_
_entity.id
_entity.type
_entity.pdbx_description
1 polymer ?
#
loop_
_entity_poly.entity_id
_entity_poly.type
_entity_poly.pdbx_seq_one_letter_code
_entity_poly.pdbx_strand_id
1 'polypeptide(L)'
;HFLTALGGLVAVPLILAKDLCLQHDPLTQSYLISTIFFVSGLCTLLQVFLGVRLPILQGGTFAFVAPSLAMLSLPAWKCPEWTFNASLVNTSSPEFTEEWQKRIRELQGAIMVASCVQMLVGFSGLIGFLMRFIGPLTIAPTISLVALPLFDSAGSNAGVHWGIAA
;
A
#
# COMPACT_ATOMS: atom_id res chain seq x y z
N HIS A 1 19.02 7.53 0.98
CA HIS A 1 17.68 7.79 1.56
C HIS A 1 16.56 7.74 0.53
N PHE A 2 16.57 8.57 -0.52
CA PHE A 2 15.51 8.51 -1.56
C PHE A 2 15.52 7.20 -2.36
N LEU A 3 16.66 6.84 -2.97
CA LEU A 3 16.80 5.59 -3.75
C LEU A 3 16.47 4.32 -2.95
N THR A 4 16.81 4.30 -1.65
CA THR A 4 16.51 3.18 -0.75
C THR A 4 15.02 3.09 -0.39
N ALA A 5 14.31 4.22 -0.33
CA ALA A 5 12.87 4.24 -0.05
C ALA A 5 12.01 4.10 -1.31
N LEU A 6 12.57 4.43 -2.47
CA LEU A 6 11.91 4.38 -3.77
C LEU A 6 11.37 2.98 -4.09
N GLY A 7 12.16 1.94 -3.85
CA GLY A 7 11.71 0.55 -4.06
C GLY A 7 10.46 0.21 -3.24
N GLY A 8 10.42 0.63 -1.97
CA GLY A 8 9.27 0.42 -1.10
C GLY A 8 8.02 1.20 -1.54
N LEU A 9 8.20 2.48 -1.88
CA LEU A 9 7.11 3.37 -2.28
C LEU A 9 6.49 3.00 -3.62
N VAL A 10 7.26 2.44 -4.56
CA VAL A 10 6.77 1.99 -5.87
C VAL A 10 6.18 0.59 -5.79
N ALA A 11 6.72 -0.30 -4.96
CA ALA A 11 6.22 -1.66 -4.84
C ALA A 11 4.78 -1.74 -4.31
N VAL A 12 4.41 -0.92 -3.32
CA VAL A 12 3.06 -0.91 -2.73
C VAL A 12 1.96 -0.66 -3.77
N PRO A 13 1.94 0.46 -4.54
CA PRO A 13 0.91 0.70 -5.54
C PRO A 13 0.98 -0.29 -6.70
N LEU A 14 2.15 -0.82 -7.07
CA LEU A 14 2.28 -1.84 -8.11
C LEU A 14 1.64 -3.17 -7.72
N ILE A 15 1.85 -3.62 -6.48
CA ILE A 15 1.21 -4.82 -5.96
C ILE A 15 -0.30 -4.62 -5.92
N LEU A 16 -0.74 -3.47 -5.39
CA LEU A 16 -2.16 -3.17 -5.23
C LEU A 16 -2.89 -2.90 -6.56
N ALA A 17 -2.19 -2.42 -7.59
CA ALA A 17 -2.77 -2.17 -8.91
C ALA A 17 -3.38 -3.43 -9.53
N LYS A 18 -2.84 -4.63 -9.20
CA LYS A 18 -3.38 -5.90 -9.68
C LYS A 18 -4.78 -6.17 -9.15
N ASP A 19 -4.97 -6.00 -7.85
CA ASP A 19 -6.25 -6.23 -7.16
C ASP A 19 -7.25 -5.07 -7.31
N LEU A 20 -6.77 -3.89 -7.73
CA LEU A 20 -7.60 -2.75 -8.15
C LEU A 20 -8.06 -2.83 -9.61
N CYS A 21 -7.72 -3.90 -10.33
CA CYS A 21 -8.04 -4.11 -11.75
C CYS A 21 -7.38 -3.08 -12.70
N LEU A 22 -6.24 -2.50 -12.32
CA LEU A 22 -5.53 -1.44 -13.07
C LEU A 22 -4.39 -1.96 -13.97
N GLN A 23 -4.28 -3.28 -14.16
CA GLN A 23 -3.15 -3.92 -14.85
C GLN A 23 -2.87 -3.41 -16.27
N HIS A 24 -3.92 -2.97 -16.97
CA HIS A 24 -3.87 -2.57 -18.38
C HIS A 24 -3.84 -1.03 -18.58
N ASP A 25 -3.82 -0.25 -17.50
CA ASP A 25 -3.81 1.22 -17.58
C ASP A 25 -2.55 1.81 -16.92
N PRO A 26 -1.43 1.89 -17.65
CA PRO A 26 -0.17 2.40 -17.11
C PRO A 26 -0.27 3.89 -16.75
N LEU A 27 -1.20 4.65 -17.35
CA LEU A 27 -1.36 6.07 -17.06
C LEU A 27 -1.91 6.24 -15.64
N THR A 28 -3.02 5.58 -15.30
CA THR A 28 -3.60 5.65 -13.95
C THR A 28 -2.66 5.09 -12.89
N GLN A 29 -1.94 4.02 -13.21
CA GLN A 29 -0.92 3.47 -12.30
C GLN A 29 0.20 4.49 -12.02
N SER A 30 0.66 5.23 -13.04
CA SER A 30 1.67 6.27 -12.87
C SER A 30 1.17 7.42 -11.99
N TYR A 31 -0.10 7.84 -12.14
CA TYR A 31 -0.72 8.83 -11.26
C TYR A 31 -0.73 8.35 -9.79
N LEU A 32 -1.05 7.09 -9.54
CA LEU A 32 -1.05 6.51 -8.19
C LEU A 32 0.36 6.54 -7.57
N ILE A 33 1.38 6.17 -8.33
CA ILE A 33 2.78 6.22 -7.88
C ILE A 33 3.20 7.67 -7.58
N SER A 34 2.90 8.62 -8.49
CA SER A 34 3.24 10.04 -8.31
C SER A 34 2.57 10.64 -7.08
N THR A 35 1.30 10.31 -6.82
CA THR A 35 0.59 10.81 -5.62
C THR A 35 1.20 10.27 -4.34
N ILE A 36 1.57 8.99 -4.28
CA ILE A 36 2.23 8.41 -3.11
C ILE A 36 3.57 9.10 -2.85
N PHE A 37 4.39 9.36 -3.87
CA PHE A 37 5.64 10.10 -3.71
C PHE A 37 5.41 11.52 -3.22
N PHE A 38 4.46 12.23 -3.82
CA PHE A 38 4.17 13.61 -3.45
C PHE A 38 3.69 13.72 -2.00
N VAL A 39 2.73 12.87 -1.61
CA VAL A 39 2.18 12.84 -0.25
C VAL A 39 3.22 12.35 0.75
N SER A 40 4.03 11.34 0.42
CA SER A 40 5.15 10.87 1.24
C SER A 40 6.17 11.98 1.52
N GLY A 41 6.53 12.75 0.50
CA GLY A 41 7.39 13.92 0.64
C GLY A 41 6.78 14.98 1.55
N LEU A 42 5.51 15.33 1.34
CA LEU A 42 4.80 16.29 2.17
C LEU A 42 4.71 15.84 3.64
N CYS A 43 4.34 14.58 3.89
CA CYS A 43 4.28 14.01 5.24
C CYS A 43 5.66 14.01 5.91
N THR A 44 6.71 13.67 5.18
CA THR A 44 8.09 13.70 5.70
C THR A 44 8.51 15.13 6.06
N LEU A 45 8.20 16.14 5.23
CA LEU A 45 8.46 17.53 5.56
C LEU A 45 7.68 17.97 6.82
N LEU A 46 6.39 17.64 6.91
CA LEU A 46 5.59 17.93 8.09
C LEU A 46 6.16 17.26 9.36
N GLN A 47 6.62 16.01 9.26
CA GLN A 47 7.22 15.27 10.37
C GLN A 47 8.53 15.90 10.86
N VAL A 48 9.34 16.43 9.94
CA VAL A 48 10.62 17.08 10.26
C VAL A 48 10.43 18.51 10.78
N PHE A 49 9.45 19.27 10.27
CA PHE A 49 9.19 20.65 10.70
C PHE A 49 8.31 20.76 11.96
N LEU A 50 7.16 20.10 11.97
CA LEU A 50 6.12 20.23 13.01
C LEU A 50 6.02 18.99 13.91
N GLY A 51 6.44 17.83 13.44
CA GLY A 51 6.38 16.57 14.17
C GLY A 51 7.51 16.41 15.18
N VAL A 52 8.04 15.18 15.27
CA VAL A 52 9.06 14.80 16.27
C VAL A 52 10.45 15.37 15.93
N ARG A 53 10.59 16.12 14.82
CA ARG A 53 11.85 16.71 14.31
C ARG A 53 12.97 15.69 14.08
N LEU A 54 12.62 14.40 14.06
CA LEU A 54 13.53 13.34 13.66
C LEU A 54 13.44 13.12 12.14
N PRO A 55 14.58 12.91 11.45
CA PRO A 55 14.61 12.63 10.03
C PRO A 55 14.13 11.20 9.74
N ILE A 56 12.81 10.99 9.78
CA ILE A 56 12.14 9.72 9.47
C ILE A 56 11.42 9.88 8.14
N LEU A 57 11.75 9.02 7.18
CA LEU A 57 11.07 9.00 5.88
C LEU A 57 9.71 8.33 6.03
N GLN A 58 8.64 9.10 5.81
CA GLN A 58 7.27 8.65 5.99
C GLN A 58 6.68 8.27 4.64
N GLY A 59 6.12 7.07 4.53
CA GLY A 59 5.65 6.50 3.27
C GLY A 59 4.54 5.48 3.45
N GLY A 60 4.10 4.88 2.34
CA GLY A 60 3.16 3.76 2.37
C GLY A 60 3.73 2.59 3.16
N THR A 61 2.96 2.04 4.10
CA THR A 61 3.41 0.91 4.93
C THR A 61 3.00 -0.42 4.32
N PHE A 62 3.96 -1.34 4.23
CA PHE A 62 3.70 -2.73 3.84
C PHE A 62 2.76 -3.46 4.80
N ALA A 63 2.63 -2.98 6.05
CA ALA A 63 1.72 -3.56 7.03
C ALA A 63 0.25 -3.47 6.61
N PHE A 64 -0.13 -2.49 5.78
CA PHE A 64 -1.49 -2.40 5.26
C PHE A 64 -1.68 -3.19 3.97
N VAL A 65 -0.63 -3.64 3.28
CA VAL A 65 -0.77 -4.34 2.00
C VAL A 65 -1.46 -5.69 2.20
N ALA A 66 -1.01 -6.52 3.14
CA ALA A 66 -1.65 -7.82 3.39
C ALA A 66 -3.14 -7.71 3.78
N PRO A 67 -3.55 -6.81 4.70
CA PRO A 67 -4.97 -6.53 4.96
C PRO A 67 -5.73 -6.01 3.73
N SER A 68 -5.11 -5.15 2.91
CA SER A 68 -5.74 -4.62 1.69
C SER A 68 -6.00 -5.72 0.68
N LEU A 69 -5.03 -6.61 0.46
CA LEU A 69 -5.15 -7.77 -0.42
C LEU A 69 -6.23 -8.73 0.10
N ALA A 70 -6.25 -8.99 1.41
CA ALA A 70 -7.29 -9.80 2.02
C ALA A 70 -8.68 -9.21 1.79
N MET A 71 -8.87 -7.90 1.96
CA MET A 71 -10.14 -7.21 1.69
C MET A 71 -10.54 -7.30 0.22
N LEU A 72 -9.60 -7.11 -0.71
CA LEU A 72 -9.86 -7.16 -2.15
C LEU A 72 -10.07 -8.59 -2.68
N SER A 73 -9.60 -9.61 -1.96
CA SER A 73 -9.84 -11.01 -2.30
C SER A 73 -11.27 -11.51 -1.99
N LEU A 74 -12.07 -10.71 -1.27
CA LEU A 74 -13.47 -11.08 -0.98
C LEU A 74 -14.28 -11.21 -2.28
N PRO A 75 -15.27 -12.13 -2.33
CA PRO A 75 -16.06 -12.36 -3.54
C PRO A 75 -16.83 -11.10 -3.99
N ALA A 76 -17.21 -10.22 -3.05
CA ALA A 76 -17.85 -8.94 -3.35
C ALA A 76 -16.92 -7.95 -4.08
N TRP A 77 -15.61 -8.10 -3.91
CA TRP A 77 -14.58 -7.25 -4.50
C TRP A 77 -13.73 -8.03 -5.52
N LYS A 78 -14.20 -9.13 -6.10
CA LYS A 78 -13.43 -9.79 -7.16
C LYS A 78 -13.46 -8.93 -8.43
N CYS A 79 -12.32 -8.76 -9.12
CA CYS A 79 -12.30 -8.09 -10.41
C CYS A 79 -13.17 -8.85 -11.42
N PRO A 80 -14.01 -8.18 -12.23
CA PRO A 80 -14.84 -8.85 -13.21
C PRO A 80 -13.99 -9.42 -14.35
N GLU A 81 -14.39 -10.57 -14.91
CA GLU A 81 -13.56 -11.35 -15.85
C GLU A 81 -13.10 -10.56 -17.09
N TRP A 82 -13.89 -9.59 -17.55
CA TRP A 82 -13.55 -8.74 -18.69
C TRP A 82 -12.33 -7.85 -18.43
N THR A 83 -11.99 -7.54 -17.16
CA THR A 83 -10.82 -6.71 -16.82
C THR A 83 -9.48 -7.41 -17.01
N PHE A 84 -9.48 -8.75 -17.07
CA PHE A 84 -8.27 -9.54 -17.28
C PHE A 84 -7.81 -9.57 -18.74
N ASN A 85 -8.68 -9.22 -19.69
CA ASN A 85 -8.36 -9.29 -21.11
C ASN A 85 -8.12 -7.88 -21.68
N ALA A 86 -6.88 -7.60 -22.08
CA ALA A 86 -6.46 -6.30 -22.61
C ALA A 86 -7.32 -5.82 -23.81
N SER A 87 -7.87 -6.73 -24.60
CA SER A 87 -8.70 -6.39 -25.77
C SER A 87 -10.12 -5.94 -25.41
N LEU A 88 -10.60 -6.25 -24.20
CA LEU A 88 -11.95 -5.91 -23.73
C LEU A 88 -11.96 -4.68 -22.81
N VAL A 89 -10.79 -4.29 -22.28
CA VAL A 89 -10.66 -3.11 -21.40
C VAL A 89 -10.55 -1.86 -22.24
N ASN A 90 -11.56 -1.00 -22.16
CA ASN A 90 -11.44 0.38 -22.62
C ASN A 90 -11.11 1.27 -21.43
N THR A 91 -9.87 1.76 -21.34
CA THR A 91 -9.39 2.62 -20.24
C THR A 91 -10.13 3.95 -20.16
N SER A 92 -10.73 4.41 -21.26
CA SER A 92 -11.52 5.63 -21.32
C SER A 92 -13.00 5.43 -20.97
N SER A 93 -13.45 4.19 -20.78
CA SER A 93 -14.85 3.94 -20.45
C SER A 93 -15.16 4.36 -19.00
N PRO A 94 -16.34 4.95 -18.77
CA PRO A 94 -16.76 5.32 -17.42
C PRO A 94 -16.92 4.08 -16.53
N GLU A 95 -17.35 2.94 -17.09
CA GLU A 95 -17.50 1.67 -16.37
C GLU A 95 -16.17 1.19 -15.78
N PHE A 96 -15.10 1.17 -16.58
CA PHE A 96 -13.77 0.77 -16.09
C PHE A 96 -13.25 1.72 -15.01
N THR A 97 -13.46 3.01 -15.21
CA THR A 97 -13.03 4.04 -14.25
C THR A 97 -13.73 3.87 -12.91
N GLU A 98 -15.03 3.58 -12.93
CA GLU A 98 -15.83 3.41 -11.72
C GLU A 98 -15.41 2.17 -10.90
N GLU A 99 -15.03 1.07 -11.55
CA GLU A 99 -14.63 -0.17 -10.89
C GLU A 99 -13.41 0.01 -9.98
N TRP A 100 -12.30 0.57 -10.50
CA TRP A 100 -11.11 0.80 -9.68
C TRP A 100 -11.31 1.93 -8.67
N GLN A 101 -12.10 2.96 -9.02
CA GLN A 101 -12.39 4.08 -8.12
C GLN A 101 -13.23 3.68 -6.90
N LYS A 102 -14.20 2.78 -7.05
CA LYS A 102 -14.97 2.23 -5.92
C LYS A 102 -14.05 1.54 -4.92
N ARG A 103 -13.15 0.69 -5.41
CA ARG A 103 -12.21 -0.10 -4.59
C ARG A 103 -11.21 0.78 -3.85
N ILE A 104 -10.61 1.76 -4.54
CA ILE A 104 -9.65 2.66 -3.90
C ILE A 104 -10.35 3.54 -2.86
N ARG A 105 -11.61 3.95 -3.09
CA ARG A 105 -12.40 4.74 -2.14
C ARG A 105 -12.71 3.95 -0.88
N GLU A 106 -13.10 2.68 -1.01
CA GLU A 106 -13.34 1.79 0.12
C GLU A 106 -12.05 1.61 0.93
N LEU A 107 -10.94 1.34 0.25
CA LEU A 107 -9.64 1.14 0.90
C LEU A 107 -9.17 2.40 1.65
N GLN A 108 -9.29 3.56 1.02
CA GLN A 108 -8.96 4.85 1.64
C GLN A 108 -9.85 5.13 2.85
N GLY A 109 -11.15 4.83 2.77
CA GLY A 109 -12.09 4.95 3.89
C GLY A 109 -11.70 4.06 5.06
N ALA A 110 -11.36 2.78 4.80
CA ALA A 110 -10.90 1.85 5.81
C ALA A 110 -9.60 2.32 6.49
N ILE A 111 -8.62 2.80 5.72
CA ILE A 111 -7.35 3.33 6.24
C ILE A 111 -7.60 4.60 7.08
N MET A 112 -8.53 5.47 6.68
CA MET A 112 -8.89 6.67 7.43
C MET A 112 -9.46 6.33 8.81
N VAL A 113 -10.41 5.39 8.85
CA VAL A 113 -11.00 4.91 10.12
C VAL A 113 -9.94 4.24 10.99
N ALA A 114 -9.10 3.37 10.42
CA ALA A 114 -8.00 2.75 11.13
C ALA A 114 -7.03 3.77 11.73
N SER A 115 -6.72 4.84 10.98
CA SER A 115 -5.85 5.93 11.45
C SER A 115 -6.47 6.72 12.61
N CYS A 116 -7.78 6.99 12.56
CA CYS A 116 -8.50 7.61 13.68
C CYS A 116 -8.45 6.74 14.94
N VAL A 117 -8.70 5.44 14.81
CA VAL A 117 -8.59 4.49 15.93
C VAL A 117 -7.17 4.45 16.48
N GLN A 118 -6.17 4.39 15.61
CA GLN A 118 -4.76 4.39 16.00
C GLN A 118 -4.37 5.66 16.75
N MET A 119 -4.88 6.83 16.34
CA MET A 119 -4.66 8.10 17.02
C MET A 119 -5.30 8.12 18.42
N LEU A 120 -6.53 7.63 18.57
CA LEU A 120 -7.20 7.51 19.88
C LEU A 120 -6.43 6.58 20.82
N VAL A 121 -6.00 5.41 20.33
CA VAL A 121 -5.18 4.47 21.10
C VAL A 121 -3.83 5.09 21.47
N GLY A 122 -3.21 5.83 20.55
CA GLY A 122 -1.97 6.56 20.80
C GLY A 122 -2.10 7.60 21.92
N PHE A 123 -3.14 8.45 21.87
CA PHE A 123 -3.39 9.46 22.89
C PHE A 123 -3.81 8.88 24.25
N SER A 124 -4.43 7.71 24.27
CA SER A 124 -4.82 7.03 25.52
C SER A 124 -3.63 6.53 26.36
N GLY A 125 -2.40 6.54 25.81
CA GLY A 125 -1.20 6.04 26.49
C GLY A 125 -1.12 4.51 26.61
N LEU A 126 -2.14 3.78 26.11
CA LEU A 126 -2.22 2.31 26.15
C LEU A 126 -1.01 1.66 25.46
N ILE A 127 -0.47 2.29 24.40
CA ILE A 127 0.69 1.78 23.69
C ILE A 127 1.94 1.69 24.59
N GLY A 128 2.12 2.63 25.52
CA GLY A 128 3.23 2.61 26.48
C GLY A 128 3.11 1.47 27.48
N PHE A 129 1.88 1.15 27.90
CA PHE A 129 1.62 -0.02 28.76
C PHE A 129 1.86 -1.34 28.00
N LEU A 130 1.39 -1.44 26.75
CA LEU A 130 1.58 -2.62 25.89
C LEU A 130 3.06 -2.87 25.54
N MET A 131 3.87 -1.83 25.34
CA MET A 131 5.30 -1.97 25.07
C MET A 131 6.07 -2.64 26.21
N ARG A 132 5.51 -2.74 27.44
CA ARG A 132 6.10 -3.53 28.52
C ARG A 132 6.00 -5.04 28.29
N PHE A 133 5.03 -5.49 27.49
CA PHE A 133 4.80 -6.90 27.17
C PHE A 133 5.32 -7.30 25.78
N ILE A 134 5.44 -6.34 24.88
CA ILE A 134 5.89 -6.57 23.49
C ILE A 134 7.42 -6.47 23.44
N GLY A 135 8.08 -7.63 23.48
CA GLY A 135 9.54 -7.73 23.34
C GLY A 135 10.00 -7.91 21.89
N PRO A 136 11.32 -7.81 21.62
CA PRO A 136 11.89 -8.10 20.30
C PRO A 136 11.58 -9.53 19.82
N LEU A 137 11.42 -10.46 20.77
CA LEU A 137 11.09 -11.87 20.54
C LEU A 137 9.70 -12.07 19.92
N THR A 138 8.76 -11.14 20.15
CA THR A 138 7.43 -11.16 19.52
C THR A 138 7.37 -10.28 18.29
N ILE A 139 8.09 -9.16 18.25
CA ILE A 139 8.06 -8.21 17.11
C ILE A 139 8.68 -8.83 15.85
N ALA A 140 9.86 -9.46 15.98
CA ALA A 140 10.56 -10.04 14.84
C ALA A 140 9.72 -11.06 14.07
N PRO A 141 9.11 -12.09 14.71
CA PRO A 141 8.27 -13.03 13.98
C PRO A 141 7.01 -12.38 13.41
N THR A 142 6.41 -11.39 14.09
CA THR A 142 5.24 -10.68 13.54
C THR A 142 5.58 -9.91 12.26
N ILE A 143 6.70 -9.18 12.22
CA ILE A 143 7.14 -8.45 11.01
C ILE A 143 7.46 -9.44 9.88
N SER A 144 8.15 -10.54 10.19
CA SER A 144 8.44 -11.58 9.20
C SER A 144 7.15 -12.18 8.62
N LEU A 145 6.14 -12.45 9.45
CA LEU A 145 4.84 -12.97 9.00
C LEU A 145 4.09 -12.00 8.09
N VAL A 146 4.20 -10.69 8.33
CA VAL A 146 3.62 -9.66 7.44
C VAL A 146 4.35 -9.60 6.10
N ALA A 147 5.67 -9.83 6.09
CA ALA A 147 6.50 -9.76 4.88
C ALA A 147 6.43 -11.02 3.99
N LEU A 148 6.30 -12.21 4.59
CA LEU A 148 6.27 -13.50 3.87
C LEU A 148 5.29 -13.56 2.68
N PRO A 149 4.00 -13.18 2.79
CA PRO A 149 3.06 -13.27 1.67
C PRO A 149 3.40 -12.32 0.51
N LEU A 150 4.20 -11.28 0.75
CA LEU A 150 4.62 -10.35 -0.30
C LEU A 150 5.77 -10.90 -1.15
N PHE A 151 6.48 -11.91 -0.66
CA PHE A 151 7.66 -12.47 -1.33
C PHE A 151 7.31 -13.08 -2.69
N ASP A 152 6.20 -13.82 -2.79
CA ASP A 152 5.78 -14.45 -4.05
C ASP A 152 5.42 -13.41 -5.12
N SER A 153 4.62 -12.39 -4.76
CA SER A 153 4.23 -11.33 -5.70
C SER A 153 5.44 -10.49 -6.12
N ALA A 154 6.35 -10.19 -5.19
CA ALA A 154 7.57 -9.46 -5.50
C ALA A 154 8.52 -10.28 -6.39
N GLY A 155 8.71 -11.56 -6.07
CA GLY A 155 9.55 -12.49 -6.84
C GLY A 155 9.05 -12.71 -8.27
N SER A 156 7.73 -12.88 -8.45
CA SER A 156 7.12 -13.02 -9.78
C SER A 156 7.34 -11.77 -10.65
N ASN A 157 7.14 -10.57 -10.07
CA ASN A 157 7.35 -9.32 -10.81
C ASN A 157 8.83 -9.04 -11.10
N ALA A 158 9.72 -9.31 -10.15
CA ALA A 158 11.16 -9.14 -10.32
C ALA A 158 11.73 -10.13 -11.35
N GLY A 159 11.22 -11.36 -11.40
CA GLY A 159 11.63 -12.38 -12.36
C GLY A 159 11.32 -12.01 -13.82
N VAL A 160 10.19 -11.34 -14.06
CA VAL A 160 9.81 -10.87 -15.42
C VAL A 160 10.70 -9.71 -15.87
N HIS A 161 11.17 -8.87 -14.95
CA HIS A 161 11.96 -7.67 -15.23
C HIS A 161 13.40 -7.75 -14.66
N TRP A 162 14.03 -8.92 -14.77
CA TRP A 162 15.33 -9.22 -14.14
C TRP A 162 16.45 -8.22 -14.50
N GLY A 163 16.43 -7.63 -15.70
CA GLY A 163 17.45 -6.65 -16.13
C GLY A 163 17.34 -5.27 -15.46
N ILE A 164 16.21 -4.96 -14.82
CA ILE A 164 15.93 -3.70 -14.10
C ILE A 164 15.87 -3.94 -12.59
N ALA A 165 15.71 -5.20 -12.18
CA ALA A 165 15.59 -5.60 -10.78
C ALA A 165 16.94 -5.87 -10.07
N ALA A 166 18.07 -5.77 -10.79
CA ALA A 166 19.43 -5.99 -10.28
C ALA A 166 20.04 -4.72 -9.66
#